data_AF-A0A2U2B410-F1
#
_entry.id   AF-A0A2U2B410-F1
#
_cell.length_a   1.000
_cell.length_b   1.000
_cell.length_c   1.000
_cell.angle_alpha   90.00
_cell.angle_beta   90.00
_cell.angle_gamma   90.00
#
_symmetry.space_group_name_H-M   'P 1'
#
loop_
_entity.id
_entity.type
_entity.pdbx_description
1 polymer ?
#
loop_
_entity_poly.entity_id
_entity_poly.type
_entity_poly.pdbx_seq_one_letter_code
_entity_poly.pdbx_strand_id
1 'polypeptide(L)' 'MGKGDSKTKKGKLFLKSYGKSRPRHIEKSKKKAEAQKA' A
#
# COMPACT_ATOMS: atom_id res chain seq x y z
N MET A 1 -8.31 11.19 5.94
CA MET A 1 -8.40 10.85 4.50
C MET A 1 -9.45 9.78 4.29
N GLY A 2 -10.44 10.05 3.42
CA GLY A 2 -11.67 9.27 3.27
C GLY A 2 -11.59 8.12 2.25
N LYS A 3 -12.73 7.49 1.93
CA LYS A 3 -12.84 6.37 1.00
C LYS A 3 -12.49 6.72 -0.47
N GLY A 4 -12.57 8.00 -0.84
CA GLY A 4 -12.19 8.47 -2.19
C GLY A 4 -10.67 8.65 -2.38
N ASP A 5 -9.89 8.62 -1.31
CA ASP A 5 -8.45 8.91 -1.41
C ASP A 5 -7.65 7.66 -1.79
N SER A 6 -7.34 7.56 -3.09
CA SER A 6 -6.61 6.46 -3.71
C SER A 6 -5.17 6.29 -3.22
N LYS A 7 -4.59 7.27 -2.51
CA LYS A 7 -3.23 7.15 -1.94
C LYS A 7 -3.25 6.39 -0.62
N THR A 8 -4.38 6.38 0.10
CA THR A 8 -4.49 5.73 1.40
C THR A 8 -4.91 4.26 1.32
N LYS A 9 -4.60 3.49 2.37
CA LYS A 9 -5.06 2.11 2.50
C LYS A 9 -6.59 2.01 2.43
N LYS A 10 -7.31 2.97 3.03
CA LYS A 10 -8.79 3.02 3.04
C LYS A 10 -9.37 3.27 1.65
N GLY A 11 -8.82 4.21 0.87
CA GLY A 11 -9.31 4.42 -0.49
C GLY A 11 -8.89 3.32 -1.45
N LYS A 12 -7.69 2.74 -1.31
CA LYS A 12 -7.31 1.52 -2.06
C LYS A 12 -8.24 0.33 -1.77
N LEU A 13 -8.68 0.16 -0.52
CA LEU A 13 -9.66 -0.87 -0.13
C LEU A 13 -11.00 -0.65 -0.83
N PHE A 14 -11.52 0.58 -0.79
CA PHE A 14 -12.81 0.91 -1.40
C PHE A 14 -12.78 0.75 -2.92
N LEU A 15 -11.72 1.24 -3.58
CA LEU A 15 -11.52 1.14 -5.02
C LEU A 15 -11.06 -0.26 -5.48
N LYS A 16 -10.94 -1.24 -4.58
CA LYS A 16 -10.44 -2.60 -4.85
C LYS A 16 -9.11 -2.62 -5.63
N SER A 17 -8.25 -1.61 -5.40
CA SER A 17 -6.97 -1.48 -6.07
C SER A 17 -5.80 -1.70 -5.12
N TYR A 18 -4.59 -1.84 -5.69
CA TYR A 18 -3.37 -2.09 -4.95
C TYR A 18 -2.34 -0.98 -5.20
N GLY A 19 -1.35 -0.87 -4.32
CA GLY A 19 -0.27 0.09 -4.45
C GLY A 19 0.64 0.07 -3.24
N LYS A 20 1.50 1.09 -3.08
CA LYS A 20 2.46 1.17 -1.97
C LYS A 20 1.79 1.07 -0.59
N SER A 21 0.63 1.70 -0.42
CA SER A 21 -0.15 1.71 0.83
C SER A 21 -1.03 0.46 1.04
N ARG A 22 -1.32 -0.31 -0.02
CA ARG A 22 -2.05 -1.60 0.05
C ARG A 22 -1.43 -2.61 -0.94
N PRO A 23 -0.34 -3.28 -0.57
CA PRO A 23 0.32 -4.25 -1.44
C PRO A 23 -0.51 -5.55 -1.58
N ARG A 24 -0.34 -6.27 -2.70
CA ARG A 24 -0.94 -7.61 -2.92
C ARG A 24 -0.22 -8.70 -2.14
N HIS A 25 1.11 -8.64 -2.15
CA HIS A 25 1.97 -9.59 -1.46
C HIS A 25 2.79 -8.81 -0.43
N ILE A 26 2.55 -9.10 0.86
CA ILE A 26 3.19 -8.38 1.96
C ILE A 26 4.71 -8.59 1.94
N GLU A 27 5.16 -9.78 1.57
CA GLU A 27 6.58 -10.16 1.50
C GLU A 27 7.38 -9.28 0.53
N LYS A 28 6.81 -8.93 -0.63
CA LYS A 28 7.45 -8.03 -1.60
C LYS A 28 7.54 -6.59 -1.10
N SER A 29 6.66 -6.18 -0.19
CA SER A 29 6.70 -4.83 0.41
C SER A 29 7.73 -4.71 1.53
N LYS A 30 7.88 -5.75 2.36
CA LYS A 30 8.85 -5.76 3.46
C LYS A 30 10.28 -5.66 2.95
N LYS A 31 10.64 -6.42 1.90
CA LYS A 31 11.97 -6.36 1.27
C LYS A 31 12.36 -4.95 0.77
N LYS A 32 11.39 -4.15 0.30
CA LYS A 32 11.66 -2.77 -0.16
C LYS A 32 11.78 -1.76 0.98
N ALA A 33 11.10 -1.99 2.11
CA ALA A 33 11.21 -1.14 3.28
C ALA A 33 12.54 -1.37 4.03
N GLU A 34 13.01 -2.61 4.03
CA GLU A 34 14.28 -3.02 4.66
C GLU A 34 15.50 -2.53 3.85
N ALA A 35 15.44 -2.62 2.52
CA ALA A 35 16.48 -2.09 1.64
C ALA A 35 16.61 -0.55 1.61
N GLN A 36 15.67 0.19 2.22
CA GLN A 36 15.73 1.66 2.34
C GLN A 36 16.26 2.12 3.70
N LYS A 37 16.57 1.18 4.60
CA LYS A 37 17.05 1.47 5.96
C LYS A 37 18.52 1.07 6.20
N ALA A 38 19.19 0.56 5.15
CA ALA A 38 20.60 0.19 5.14
C ALA A 38 21.42 1.21 4.36
#